data_AF-A0A2A4G6U3-F1
#
_entry.id   AF-A0A2A4G6U3-F1
#
_cell.length_a   1.000
_cell.length_b   1.000
_cell.length_c   1.000
_cell.angle_alpha   90.00
_cell.angle_beta   90.00
_cell.angle_gamma   90.00
#
_symmetry.space_group_name_H-M   'P 1'
#
loop_
_entity.id
_entity.type
_entity.pdbx_description
1 polymer ?
#
loop_
_entity_poly.entity_id
_entity_poly.type
_entity_poly.pdbx_seq_one_letter_code
_entity_poly.pdbx_strand_id
1 'polypeptide(L)'
;MIPNSDNSRQSKIMHSLHRNPIQISDLNGFKRKLERDFFADVNLVPFADQGTSLDLSIEMHCNYRLAELLSFFNQQYWQEHLKFGELSDDFSLESSLLHIGTQLEREIDIEELTLFLKDTSITIHRIHRQSISRNLYGIFAALMKHQVFLTQGYSQMPYEIYLPVFEEAKFQNGTEFEPFQNQKSCEGCDYFGYWGLYFEGQDEAMIYDLNHKRIIPGNQFMLNE
;
A
#
# COMPACT_ATOMS: atom_id res chain seq x y z
N MET A 1 -46.50 27.68 44.89
CA MET A 1 -46.60 26.23 44.61
C MET A 1 -46.17 26.03 43.16
N ILE A 2 -44.97 25.52 42.95
CA ILE A 2 -44.41 25.18 41.63
C ILE A 2 -44.44 23.65 41.55
N PRO A 3 -45.01 23.04 40.51
CA PRO A 3 -44.69 21.66 40.17
C PRO A 3 -43.66 21.63 39.03
N ASN A 4 -42.50 21.06 39.34
CA ASN A 4 -41.54 20.52 38.39
C ASN A 4 -42.22 19.45 37.53
N SER A 5 -42.02 19.51 36.21
CA SER A 5 -42.12 18.35 35.33
C SER A 5 -40.83 18.24 34.53
N ASP A 6 -39.87 17.57 35.16
CA ASP A 6 -38.71 16.96 34.53
C ASP A 6 -39.14 15.66 33.82
N ASN A 7 -38.26 15.16 32.94
CA ASN A 7 -38.29 13.85 32.29
C ASN A 7 -39.22 13.63 31.07
N SER A 8 -38.70 13.93 29.88
CA SER A 8 -38.79 12.98 28.73
C SER A 8 -37.86 13.31 27.54
N ARG A 9 -36.73 13.99 27.75
CA ARG A 9 -35.74 14.28 26.68
C ARG A 9 -34.32 13.81 26.96
N GLN A 10 -34.17 12.79 27.79
CA GLN A 10 -32.91 12.06 27.95
C GLN A 10 -33.19 10.56 27.86
N SER A 11 -33.02 10.00 26.67
CA SER A 11 -32.56 8.61 26.45
C SER A 11 -32.69 8.27 24.98
N LYS A 12 -31.69 8.69 24.20
CA LYS A 12 -31.31 8.05 22.94
C LYS A 12 -29.88 8.47 22.57
N ILE A 13 -28.99 8.45 23.56
CA ILE A 13 -27.56 8.28 23.29
C ILE A 13 -27.37 6.77 23.28
N MET A 14 -27.59 6.21 22.09
CA MET A 14 -27.36 4.81 21.81
C MET A 14 -25.86 4.55 22.01
N HIS A 15 -25.55 3.55 22.82
CA HIS A 15 -24.21 3.09 23.17
C HIS A 15 -23.25 3.08 21.96
N SER A 16 -22.41 4.10 21.83
CA SER A 16 -21.13 3.93 21.16
C SER A 16 -20.30 3.06 22.08
N LEU A 17 -20.12 1.78 21.72
CA LEU A 17 -19.11 0.92 22.32
C LEU A 17 -17.77 1.68 22.25
N HIS A 18 -17.31 2.20 23.38
CA HIS A 18 -15.95 2.68 23.55
C HIS A 18 -15.04 1.44 23.46
N ARG A 19 -14.74 1.00 22.25
CA ARG A 19 -13.62 0.08 22.03
C ARG A 19 -12.37 0.91 22.28
N ASN A 20 -11.50 0.41 23.16
CA ASN A 20 -10.23 1.08 23.48
C ASN A 20 -9.43 1.27 22.17
N PRO A 21 -8.69 2.38 22.03
CA PRO A 21 -7.77 2.55 20.90
C PRO A 21 -6.80 1.36 20.88
N ILE A 22 -6.56 0.79 19.69
CA ILE A 22 -5.59 -0.30 19.53
C ILE A 22 -4.23 0.19 20.01
N GLN A 23 -3.56 -0.60 20.85
CA GLN A 23 -2.18 -0.33 21.18
C GLN A 23 -1.30 -0.98 20.11
N ILE A 24 -0.23 -0.30 19.68
CA ILE A 24 0.73 -0.87 18.70
C ILE A 24 1.26 -2.24 19.16
N SER A 25 1.32 -2.48 20.48
CA SER A 25 1.67 -3.78 21.07
C SER A 25 0.80 -4.93 20.60
N ASP A 26 -0.46 -4.67 20.26
CA ASP A 26 -1.41 -5.68 19.79
C ASP A 26 -1.05 -6.19 18.38
N LEU A 27 -0.29 -5.39 17.61
CA LEU A 27 0.20 -5.73 16.28
C LEU A 27 1.58 -6.39 16.28
N ASN A 28 2.20 -6.63 17.45
CA ASN A 28 3.58 -7.16 17.55
C ASN A 28 3.76 -8.55 16.90
N GLY A 29 2.72 -9.38 16.90
CA GLY A 29 2.76 -10.67 16.20
C GLY A 29 2.85 -10.49 14.69
N PHE A 30 2.02 -9.60 14.15
CA PHE A 30 2.01 -9.22 12.75
C PHE A 30 3.32 -8.55 12.32
N LYS A 31 3.81 -7.57 13.10
CA LYS A 31 5.12 -6.93 12.88
C LYS A 31 6.25 -7.96 12.75
N ARG A 32 6.41 -8.85 13.73
CA ARG A 32 7.47 -9.87 13.73
C ARG A 32 7.38 -10.84 12.56
N LYS A 33 6.17 -11.14 12.11
CA LYS A 33 5.96 -11.95 10.91
C LYS A 33 6.49 -11.23 9.67
N LEU A 34 6.16 -9.95 9.49
CA LEU A 34 6.67 -9.16 8.36
C LEU A 34 8.20 -9.01 8.41
N GLU A 35 8.77 -8.72 9.58
CA GLU A 35 10.23 -8.63 9.77
C GLU A 35 10.93 -9.91 9.33
N ARG A 36 10.37 -11.07 9.69
CA ARG A 36 10.90 -12.39 9.32
C ARG A 36 10.74 -12.67 7.82
N ASP A 37 9.55 -12.43 7.27
CA ASP A 37 9.22 -12.81 5.89
C ASP A 37 9.96 -11.94 4.86
N PHE A 38 10.24 -10.68 5.20
CA PHE A 38 10.93 -9.71 4.35
C PHE A 38 12.40 -9.44 4.73
N PHE A 39 12.89 -10.05 5.82
CA PHE A 39 14.21 -9.76 6.41
C PHE A 39 14.43 -8.23 6.58
N ALA A 40 13.45 -7.58 7.21
CA ALA A 40 13.36 -6.13 7.33
C ALA A 40 13.14 -5.70 8.79
N ASP A 41 13.45 -4.44 9.10
CA ASP A 41 12.88 -3.76 10.28
C ASP A 41 11.55 -3.11 9.86
N VAL A 42 10.48 -3.34 10.62
CA VAL A 42 9.12 -2.97 10.23
C VAL A 42 8.52 -1.97 11.21
N ASN A 43 8.09 -0.81 10.70
CA ASN A 43 7.28 0.13 11.46
C ASN A 43 5.82 0.02 11.02
N LEU A 44 4.93 -0.05 12.01
CA LEU A 44 3.48 -0.04 11.80
C LEU A 44 2.93 1.25 12.38
N VAL A 45 2.34 2.07 11.53
CA VAL A 45 1.74 3.35 11.90
C VAL A 45 0.24 3.26 11.67
N PRO A 46 -0.60 3.43 12.71
CA PRO A 46 -2.03 3.63 12.51
C PRO A 46 -2.27 4.84 11.61
N PHE A 47 -2.86 4.62 10.44
CA PHE A 47 -3.21 5.68 9.50
C PHE A 47 -4.58 6.27 9.84
N ALA A 48 -5.58 5.40 10.02
CA ALA A 48 -6.91 5.77 10.47
C ALA A 48 -7.50 4.70 11.40
N ASP A 49 -8.13 5.12 12.50
CA ASP A 49 -8.84 4.25 13.43
C ASP A 49 -10.30 4.71 13.55
N GLN A 50 -11.22 3.91 13.00
CA GLN A 50 -12.65 4.22 12.98
C GLN A 50 -13.46 3.36 13.97
N GLY A 51 -12.82 2.73 14.95
CA GLY A 51 -13.52 1.86 15.92
C GLY A 51 -13.74 0.43 15.41
N THR A 52 -14.21 0.27 14.16
CA THR A 52 -14.48 -1.01 13.50
C THR A 52 -13.45 -1.38 12.43
N SER A 53 -12.73 -0.40 11.91
CA SER A 53 -11.63 -0.58 10.97
C SER A 53 -10.36 0.13 11.45
N LEU A 54 -9.22 -0.43 11.06
CA LEU A 54 -7.89 0.11 11.26
C LEU A 54 -7.14 0.07 9.92
N ASP A 55 -6.80 1.24 9.41
CA ASP A 55 -5.91 1.36 8.25
C ASP A 55 -4.48 1.55 8.74
N LEU A 56 -3.53 0.85 8.15
CA LEU A 56 -2.11 0.89 8.51
C LEU A 56 -1.28 1.51 7.39
N SER A 57 -0.33 2.38 7.75
CA SER A 57 0.86 2.59 6.93
C SER A 57 1.96 1.66 7.46
N ILE A 58 2.60 0.93 6.53
CA ILE A 58 3.64 -0.05 6.83
C ILE A 58 4.93 0.40 6.17
N GLU A 59 5.96 0.62 6.98
CA GLU A 59 7.32 0.90 6.49
C GLU A 59 8.20 -0.32 6.73
N MET A 60 8.90 -0.78 5.71
CA MET A 60 9.86 -1.89 5.80
C MET A 60 11.25 -1.41 5.38
N HIS A 61 12.19 -1.43 6.31
CA HIS A 61 13.60 -1.14 6.04
C HIS A 61 14.34 -2.44 5.75
N CYS A 62 14.53 -2.72 4.47
CA CYS A 62 15.13 -3.95 3.99
C CYS A 62 16.63 -3.79 3.79
N ASN A 63 17.43 -4.80 4.14
CA ASN A 63 18.88 -4.78 3.92
C ASN A 63 19.29 -5.25 2.52
N TYR A 64 18.46 -4.96 1.51
CA TYR A 64 18.65 -5.38 0.12
C TYR A 64 18.74 -4.20 -0.82
N ARG A 65 19.39 -4.37 -1.95
CA ARG A 65 19.18 -3.57 -3.16
C ARG A 65 17.96 -4.07 -3.94
N LEU A 66 17.39 -3.25 -4.81
CA LEU A 66 16.25 -3.65 -5.65
C LEU A 66 16.52 -4.96 -6.41
N ALA A 67 17.68 -5.07 -7.05
CA ALA A 67 18.06 -6.29 -7.78
C ALA A 67 18.17 -7.53 -6.88
N GLU A 68 18.63 -7.35 -5.63
CA GLU A 68 18.76 -8.44 -4.65
C GLU A 68 17.39 -8.90 -4.15
N LEU A 69 16.50 -7.96 -3.83
CA LEU A 69 15.12 -8.23 -3.45
C LEU A 69 14.38 -9.02 -4.56
N LEU A 70 14.45 -8.53 -5.80
CA LEU A 70 13.80 -9.19 -6.94
C LEU A 70 14.40 -10.57 -7.23
N SER A 71 15.72 -10.73 -7.05
CA SER A 71 16.37 -12.04 -7.19
C SER A 71 15.94 -13.03 -6.11
N PHE A 72 15.70 -12.57 -4.88
CA PHE A 72 15.15 -13.39 -3.80
C PHE A 72 13.74 -13.89 -4.13
N PHE A 73 12.87 -13.01 -4.63
CA PHE A 73 11.53 -13.39 -5.10
C PHE A 73 11.53 -14.27 -6.36
N ASN A 74 12.61 -14.27 -7.14
CA ASN A 74 12.76 -15.13 -8.32
C ASN A 74 13.19 -16.57 -7.98
N GLN A 75 13.62 -16.85 -6.74
CA GLN A 75 14.01 -18.21 -6.35
C GLN A 75 12.80 -19.16 -6.39
N GLN A 76 13.06 -20.42 -6.76
CA GLN A 76 12.04 -21.48 -6.93
C GLN A 76 11.05 -21.57 -5.77
N TYR A 77 11.49 -21.27 -4.54
CA TYR A 77 10.65 -21.27 -3.34
C TYR A 77 9.38 -20.40 -3.51
N TRP A 78 9.53 -19.14 -3.91
CA TRP A 78 8.38 -18.26 -4.14
C TRP A 78 7.61 -18.72 -5.38
N GLN A 79 8.28 -19.01 -6.50
CA GLN A 79 7.58 -19.42 -7.72
C GLN A 79 6.77 -20.72 -7.59
N GLU A 80 7.20 -21.69 -6.76
CA GLU A 80 6.49 -22.95 -6.54
C GLU A 80 5.24 -22.74 -5.69
N HIS A 81 5.32 -21.94 -4.62
CA HIS A 81 4.14 -21.52 -3.86
C HIS A 81 3.16 -20.68 -4.71
N LEU A 82 3.64 -20.05 -5.78
CA LEU A 82 2.83 -19.19 -6.64
C LEU A 82 2.23 -19.91 -7.85
N LYS A 83 2.87 -20.98 -8.34
CA LYS A 83 2.37 -21.81 -9.45
C LYS A 83 1.16 -22.67 -9.07
N PHE A 84 1.00 -22.99 -7.78
CA PHE A 84 -0.11 -23.81 -7.30
C PHE A 84 -1.28 -23.00 -6.74
N GLY A 85 -1.22 -21.67 -6.75
CA GLY A 85 -2.25 -20.83 -6.10
C GLY A 85 -2.28 -21.00 -4.57
N GLU A 86 -1.29 -21.69 -4.01
CA GLU A 86 -1.11 -21.98 -2.60
C GLU A 86 0.17 -21.28 -2.14
N LEU A 87 0.13 -19.95 -2.07
CA LEU A 87 0.88 -19.32 -0.98
C LEU A 87 0.29 -19.97 0.26
N SER A 88 1.07 -20.76 1.00
CA SER A 88 0.58 -21.23 2.28
C SER A 88 0.10 -20.00 3.06
N ASP A 89 -1.01 -20.13 3.80
CA ASP A 89 -1.59 -19.02 4.56
C ASP A 89 -0.54 -18.29 5.42
N ASP A 90 0.54 -18.99 5.76
CA ASP A 90 1.70 -18.49 6.48
C ASP A 90 2.53 -17.42 5.75
N PHE A 91 2.44 -17.24 4.43
CA PHE A 91 3.20 -16.21 3.68
C PHE A 91 2.33 -15.12 3.05
N SER A 92 1.01 -15.31 3.01
CA SER A 92 0.11 -14.30 2.45
C SER A 92 -0.03 -13.10 3.39
N LEU A 93 0.23 -11.90 2.87
CA LEU A 93 -0.06 -10.64 3.58
C LEU A 93 -1.56 -10.51 3.86
N GLU A 94 -2.41 -10.94 2.93
CA GLU A 94 -3.87 -10.97 3.10
C GLU A 94 -4.29 -11.88 4.25
N SER A 95 -3.78 -13.12 4.31
CA SER A 95 -4.09 -14.06 5.40
C SER A 95 -3.58 -13.54 6.75
N SER A 96 -2.43 -12.86 6.76
CA SER A 96 -1.85 -12.26 7.97
C SER A 96 -2.70 -11.11 8.52
N LEU A 97 -3.18 -10.22 7.64
CA LEU A 97 -4.11 -9.14 8.00
C LEU A 97 -5.47 -9.67 8.47
N LEU A 98 -5.97 -10.71 7.80
CA LEU A 98 -7.21 -11.36 8.22
C LEU A 98 -7.06 -11.96 9.63
N HIS A 99 -5.96 -12.67 9.88
CA HIS A 99 -5.68 -13.27 11.17
C HIS A 99 -5.67 -12.22 12.29
N ILE A 100 -4.89 -11.14 12.14
CA ILE A 100 -4.83 -10.10 13.18
C ILE A 100 -6.17 -9.35 13.29
N GLY A 101 -6.89 -9.15 12.19
CA GLY A 101 -8.23 -8.56 12.21
C GLY A 101 -9.23 -9.38 13.01
N THR A 102 -9.19 -10.72 12.89
CA THR A 102 -10.05 -11.60 13.70
C THR A 102 -9.71 -11.56 15.18
N GLN A 103 -8.42 -11.44 15.54
CA GLN A 103 -7.98 -11.32 16.94
C GLN A 103 -8.41 -10.01 17.58
N LEU A 104 -8.46 -8.92 16.80
CA LEU A 104 -8.82 -7.59 17.27
C LEU A 104 -10.30 -7.24 17.05
N GLU A 105 -11.09 -8.17 16.52
CA GLU A 105 -12.48 -7.97 16.09
C GLU A 105 -12.67 -6.71 15.22
N ARG A 106 -11.71 -6.48 14.32
CA ARG A 106 -11.63 -5.30 13.47
C ARG A 106 -11.26 -5.66 12.05
N GLU A 107 -11.73 -4.84 11.13
CA GLU A 107 -11.21 -4.83 9.79
C GLU A 107 -9.83 -4.17 9.79
N ILE A 108 -8.83 -4.82 9.21
CA ILE A 108 -7.49 -4.23 9.06
C ILE A 108 -7.16 -4.21 7.58
N ASP A 109 -6.75 -3.03 7.10
CA ASP A 109 -6.30 -2.82 5.73
C ASP A 109 -4.99 -2.02 5.73
N ILE A 110 -4.33 -1.98 4.58
CA ILE A 110 -3.09 -1.23 4.40
C ILE A 110 -3.41 -0.03 3.51
N GLU A 111 -3.22 1.16 4.04
CA GLU A 111 -3.32 2.40 3.26
C GLU A 111 -2.09 2.60 2.36
N GLU A 112 -0.92 2.33 2.93
CA GLU A 112 0.37 2.58 2.29
C GLU A 112 1.37 1.51 2.74
N LEU A 113 2.14 1.01 1.78
CA LEU A 113 3.29 0.15 2.03
C LEU A 113 4.53 0.77 1.39
N THR A 114 5.53 1.08 2.22
CA THR A 114 6.80 1.64 1.77
C THR A 114 7.93 0.68 2.06
N LEU A 115 8.67 0.29 1.03
CA LEU A 115 9.88 -0.53 1.12
C LEU A 115 11.09 0.37 0.94
N PHE A 116 11.88 0.55 1.99
CA PHE A 116 13.17 1.23 1.92
C PHE A 116 14.26 0.20 1.64
N LEU A 117 14.80 0.22 0.42
CA LEU A 117 15.94 -0.58 0.01
C LEU A 117 17.22 0.27 0.10
N LYS A 118 18.38 -0.35 -0.13
CA LYS A 118 19.68 0.34 -0.10
C LYS A 118 19.86 1.38 -1.20
N ASP A 119 19.18 1.21 -2.33
CA ASP A 119 19.36 2.00 -3.55
C ASP A 119 18.06 2.57 -4.12
N THR A 120 16.90 2.14 -3.59
CA THR A 120 15.58 2.55 -4.09
C THR A 120 14.55 2.48 -2.95
N SER A 121 13.61 3.42 -2.88
CA SER A 121 12.35 3.25 -2.14
C SER A 121 11.22 2.84 -3.08
N ILE A 122 10.29 2.02 -2.59
CA ILE A 122 9.08 1.64 -3.33
C ILE A 122 7.88 1.95 -2.45
N THR A 123 7.02 2.88 -2.89
CA THR A 123 5.81 3.29 -2.17
C THR A 123 4.59 2.80 -2.93
N ILE A 124 3.72 2.05 -2.26
CA ILE A 124 2.51 1.46 -2.84
C ILE A 124 1.30 1.99 -2.06
N HIS A 125 0.39 2.70 -2.73
CA HIS A 125 -0.85 3.21 -2.15
C HIS A 125 -2.04 2.32 -2.42
N ARG A 126 -2.98 2.33 -1.48
CA ARG A 126 -4.26 1.66 -1.65
C ARG A 126 -5.10 2.33 -2.74
N ILE A 127 -5.72 1.51 -3.57
CA ILE A 127 -6.55 1.95 -4.71
C ILE A 127 -8.02 1.53 -4.54
N HIS A 128 -8.22 0.46 -3.77
CA HIS A 128 -9.50 0.00 -3.24
C HIS A 128 -9.21 -0.91 -2.03
N ARG A 129 -10.25 -1.29 -1.29
CA ARG A 129 -10.11 -2.18 -0.12
C ARG A 129 -9.29 -3.43 -0.43
N GLN A 130 -8.32 -3.74 0.43
CA GLN A 130 -7.40 -4.88 0.35
C GLN A 130 -6.55 -4.94 -0.94
N SER A 131 -6.44 -3.83 -1.67
CA SER A 131 -5.72 -3.82 -2.96
C SER A 131 -4.24 -4.13 -2.78
N ILE A 132 -3.57 -3.58 -1.76
CA ILE A 132 -2.15 -3.83 -1.50
C ILE A 132 -1.93 -5.31 -1.16
N SER A 133 -2.64 -5.85 -0.16
CA SER A 133 -2.43 -7.22 0.31
C SER A 133 -2.66 -8.28 -0.77
N ARG A 134 -3.60 -8.04 -1.68
CA ARG A 134 -3.91 -8.95 -2.80
C ARG A 134 -2.94 -8.84 -3.97
N ASN A 135 -2.36 -7.67 -4.21
CA ASN A 135 -1.55 -7.42 -5.40
C ASN A 135 -0.05 -7.33 -5.15
N LEU A 136 0.41 -7.32 -3.88
CA LEU A 136 1.83 -7.14 -3.55
C LEU A 136 2.74 -8.10 -4.32
N TYR A 137 2.36 -9.37 -4.43
CA TYR A 137 3.13 -10.32 -5.23
C TYR A 137 3.14 -9.97 -6.73
N GLY A 138 1.97 -9.66 -7.29
CA GLY A 138 1.86 -9.25 -8.69
C GLY A 138 2.71 -8.02 -9.00
N ILE A 139 2.79 -7.09 -8.05
CA ILE A 139 3.66 -5.91 -8.11
C ILE A 139 5.14 -6.33 -8.16
N PHE A 140 5.60 -7.21 -7.27
CA PHE A 140 6.99 -7.71 -7.34
C PHE A 140 7.29 -8.48 -8.62
N ALA A 141 6.35 -9.29 -9.11
CA ALA A 141 6.50 -9.99 -10.38
C ALA A 141 6.61 -9.01 -11.57
N ALA A 142 5.83 -7.93 -11.55
CA ALA A 142 5.93 -6.85 -12.53
C ALA A 142 7.27 -6.11 -12.41
N LEU A 143 7.71 -5.74 -11.21
CA LEU A 143 9.00 -5.08 -10.98
C LEU A 143 10.15 -5.94 -11.52
N MET A 144 10.13 -7.25 -11.27
CA MET A 144 11.13 -8.19 -11.79
C MET A 144 11.13 -8.24 -13.33
N LYS A 145 9.96 -8.36 -13.95
CA LYS A 145 9.83 -8.40 -15.42
C LYS A 145 10.26 -7.08 -16.08
N HIS A 146 10.09 -5.96 -15.38
CA HIS A 146 10.31 -4.63 -15.92
C HIS A 146 11.64 -4.00 -15.48
N GLN A 147 12.40 -4.61 -14.58
CA GLN A 147 13.60 -4.05 -13.94
C GLN A 147 14.58 -3.38 -14.93
N VAL A 148 14.87 -4.00 -16.07
CA VAL A 148 15.81 -3.46 -17.06
C VAL A 148 15.28 -2.17 -17.70
N PHE A 149 13.95 -2.06 -17.87
CA PHE A 149 13.27 -0.93 -18.49
C PHE A 149 12.98 0.23 -17.52
N LEU A 150 13.15 0.01 -16.21
CA LEU A 150 12.99 1.05 -15.19
C LEU A 150 14.23 1.96 -15.09
N THR A 151 15.34 1.58 -15.74
CA THR A 151 16.59 2.34 -15.69
C THR A 151 16.69 3.34 -16.84
N GLN A 152 17.22 4.54 -16.58
CA GLN A 152 17.59 5.47 -17.64
C GLN A 152 18.99 5.11 -18.17
N GLY A 153 19.10 4.93 -19.49
CA GLY A 153 20.37 4.62 -20.16
C GLY A 153 21.05 3.31 -19.71
N TYR A 154 20.29 2.37 -19.13
CA TYR A 154 20.79 1.13 -18.54
C TYR A 154 21.71 1.28 -17.32
N SER A 155 21.83 2.48 -16.75
CA SER A 155 22.80 2.77 -15.70
C SER A 155 22.22 3.51 -14.50
N GLN A 156 21.24 4.39 -14.71
CA GLN A 156 20.63 5.15 -13.62
C GLN A 156 19.36 4.45 -13.13
N MET A 157 19.37 3.99 -11.89
CA MET A 157 18.20 3.45 -11.19
C MET A 157 17.39 4.60 -10.58
N PRO A 158 16.05 4.53 -10.57
CA PRO A 158 15.27 5.46 -9.76
C PRO A 158 15.61 5.27 -8.28
N TYR A 159 15.79 6.38 -7.57
CA TYR A 159 15.93 6.34 -6.11
C TYR A 159 14.56 6.12 -5.44
N GLU A 160 13.46 6.39 -6.14
CA GLU A 160 12.10 6.16 -5.65
C GLU A 160 11.16 5.72 -6.78
N ILE A 161 10.34 4.72 -6.48
CA ILE A 161 9.28 4.18 -7.34
C ILE A 161 7.95 4.34 -6.60
N TYR A 162 6.98 4.97 -7.24
CA TYR A 162 5.67 5.25 -6.66
C TYR A 162 4.56 4.55 -7.45
N LEU A 163 3.72 3.77 -6.76
CA LEU A 163 2.70 2.92 -7.37
C LEU A 163 1.30 3.11 -6.73
N PRO A 164 0.24 3.17 -7.55
CA PRO A 164 0.23 3.50 -8.98
C PRO A 164 0.18 5.02 -9.21
N VAL A 165 0.35 5.40 -10.47
CA VAL A 165 -0.04 6.71 -10.98
C VAL A 165 -1.29 6.52 -11.85
N PHE A 166 -2.28 7.39 -11.66
CA PHE A 166 -3.51 7.40 -12.45
C PHE A 166 -3.60 8.63 -13.33
N GLU A 167 -4.26 8.48 -14.48
CA GLU A 167 -4.71 9.60 -15.30
C GLU A 167 -5.87 10.31 -14.58
N GLU A 168 -5.94 11.64 -14.67
CA GLU A 168 -6.93 12.47 -13.95
C GLU A 168 -8.37 12.02 -14.19
N ALA A 169 -8.67 11.55 -15.41
CA ALA A 169 -10.00 11.08 -15.83
C ALA A 169 -10.54 9.87 -15.03
N LYS A 170 -9.69 9.12 -14.31
CA LYS A 170 -10.11 7.96 -13.52
C LYS A 170 -10.71 8.33 -12.16
N PHE A 171 -10.57 9.58 -11.73
CA PHE A 171 -11.19 10.07 -10.51
C PHE A 171 -12.59 10.63 -10.80
N GLN A 172 -13.61 9.81 -10.61
CA GLN A 172 -14.98 10.30 -10.65
C GLN A 172 -15.23 11.21 -9.42
N ASN A 173 -15.24 12.53 -9.66
CA ASN A 173 -15.64 13.61 -8.75
C ASN A 173 -14.60 14.07 -7.69
N GLY A 174 -13.39 14.43 -8.12
CA GLY A 174 -12.49 15.28 -7.35
C GLY A 174 -11.88 16.34 -8.26
N THR A 175 -12.32 17.59 -8.14
CA THR A 175 -11.65 18.74 -8.76
C THR A 175 -10.35 18.99 -8.01
N GLU A 176 -9.26 19.16 -8.77
CA GLU A 176 -7.90 19.52 -8.33
C GLU A 176 -7.13 18.44 -7.57
N PHE A 177 -5.81 18.42 -7.81
CA PHE A 177 -4.80 17.61 -7.13
C PHE A 177 -4.85 17.83 -5.61
N GLU A 178 -5.78 17.17 -4.94
CA GLU A 178 -5.63 16.92 -3.51
C GLU A 178 -4.53 15.86 -3.35
N PRO A 179 -3.59 16.04 -2.40
CA PRO A 179 -2.70 14.96 -2.01
C PRO A 179 -3.53 13.72 -1.70
N PHE A 180 -3.05 12.54 -2.11
CA PHE A 180 -3.71 11.22 -2.13
C PHE A 180 -4.45 10.77 -0.84
N GLN A 181 -4.54 11.61 0.19
CA GLN A 181 -5.16 11.36 1.49
C GLN A 181 -6.69 11.23 1.47
N ASN A 182 -7.39 11.57 0.37
CA ASN A 182 -8.87 11.64 0.35
C ASN A 182 -9.56 10.96 -0.85
N GLN A 183 -8.88 10.11 -1.63
CA GLN A 183 -9.50 9.51 -2.81
C GLN A 183 -10.45 8.35 -2.44
N LYS A 184 -11.74 8.54 -2.74
CA LYS A 184 -12.73 7.46 -2.82
C LYS A 184 -12.24 6.44 -3.85
N SER A 185 -12.42 5.16 -3.55
CA SER A 185 -12.09 4.00 -4.39
C SER A 185 -12.22 4.31 -5.89
N CYS A 186 -11.12 4.19 -6.63
CA CYS A 186 -11.18 4.30 -8.08
C CYS A 186 -11.71 2.98 -8.66
N GLU A 187 -12.89 3.04 -9.30
CA GLU A 187 -13.52 1.89 -9.92
C GLU A 187 -12.77 1.50 -11.21
N GLY A 188 -12.24 0.27 -11.25
CA GLY A 188 -11.45 -0.22 -12.39
C GLY A 188 -9.98 0.22 -12.38
N CYS A 189 -9.50 0.87 -11.32
CA CYS A 189 -8.08 1.13 -11.14
C CYS A 189 -7.28 -0.16 -10.86
N ASP A 190 -6.05 -0.22 -11.36
CA ASP A 190 -5.08 -1.29 -11.09
C ASP A 190 -3.69 -0.71 -10.82
N TYR A 191 -2.76 -1.57 -10.42
CA TYR A 191 -1.36 -1.19 -10.18
C TYR A 191 -0.49 -1.25 -11.43
N PHE A 192 -1.03 -1.66 -12.58
CA PHE A 192 -0.25 -2.13 -13.72
C PHE A 192 -0.36 -1.22 -14.95
N GLY A 193 -0.96 -0.04 -14.83
CA GLY A 193 -0.97 1.01 -15.85
C GLY A 193 0.33 1.82 -15.87
N TYR A 194 0.50 2.67 -14.85
CA TYR A 194 1.60 3.64 -14.77
C TYR A 194 2.25 3.68 -13.38
N TRP A 195 3.58 3.84 -13.35
CA TRP A 195 4.34 4.08 -12.12
C TRP A 195 5.10 5.40 -12.19
N GLY A 196 5.20 6.10 -11.05
CA GLY A 196 6.08 7.24 -10.92
C GLY A 196 7.50 6.78 -10.64
N LEU A 197 8.48 7.37 -11.33
CA LEU A 197 9.91 7.12 -11.16
C LEU A 197 10.60 8.45 -10.86
N TYR A 198 11.41 8.48 -9.81
CA TYR A 198 12.22 9.64 -9.46
C TYR A 198 13.71 9.28 -9.53
N PHE A 199 14.47 10.11 -10.23
CA PHE A 199 15.90 9.91 -10.51
C PHE A 199 16.72 11.03 -9.91
N GLU A 200 17.93 10.72 -9.43
CA GLU A 200 18.82 11.73 -8.86
C GLU A 200 19.16 12.81 -9.90
N GLY A 201 19.07 14.08 -9.49
CA GLY A 201 19.37 15.23 -10.36
C GLY A 201 18.26 15.58 -11.35
N GLN A 202 17.07 14.99 -11.24
CA GLN A 202 15.87 15.38 -11.98
C GLN A 202 14.86 16.00 -11.02
N ASP A 203 14.37 17.20 -11.36
CA ASP A 203 13.38 17.92 -10.56
C ASP A 203 11.95 17.43 -10.81
N GLU A 204 11.71 16.78 -11.96
CA GLU A 204 10.39 16.30 -12.37
C GLU A 204 10.27 14.78 -12.27
N ALA A 205 9.10 14.32 -11.85
CA ALA A 205 8.75 12.90 -11.88
C ALA A 205 8.69 12.39 -13.33
N MET A 206 9.19 11.18 -13.53
CA MET A 206 9.04 10.46 -14.79
C MET A 206 7.95 9.40 -14.63
N ILE A 207 7.16 9.18 -15.68
CA ILE A 207 6.09 8.19 -15.69
C ILE A 207 6.54 6.97 -16.48
N TYR A 208 6.56 5.83 -15.83
CA TYR A 208 6.76 4.54 -16.48
C TYR A 208 5.44 3.96 -16.94
N ASP A 209 5.31 3.80 -18.25
CA ASP A 209 4.20 3.12 -18.91
C ASP A 209 4.51 1.62 -18.99
N LEU A 210 3.83 0.81 -18.17
CA LEU A 210 4.10 -0.62 -18.08
C LEU A 210 3.74 -1.34 -19.38
N ASN A 211 2.65 -0.91 -20.04
CA ASN A 211 2.16 -1.55 -21.26
C ASN A 211 3.12 -1.36 -22.43
N HIS A 212 3.68 -0.16 -22.55
CA HIS A 212 4.61 0.20 -23.63
C HIS A 212 6.09 0.07 -23.24
N LYS A 213 6.39 -0.23 -21.98
CA LYS A 213 7.75 -0.38 -21.41
C LYS A 213 8.65 0.83 -21.69
N ARG A 214 8.11 2.04 -21.49
CA ARG A 214 8.82 3.29 -21.75
C ARG A 214 8.66 4.27 -20.61
N ILE A 215 9.65 5.13 -20.46
CA ILE A 215 9.64 6.24 -19.52
C ILE A 215 9.22 7.50 -20.30
N ILE A 216 8.23 8.22 -19.79
CA ILE A 216 7.65 9.43 -20.36
C ILE A 216 7.86 10.56 -19.34
N PRO A 217 8.29 11.76 -19.75
CA PRO A 217 8.31 12.92 -18.84
C PRO A 217 6.92 13.19 -18.23
N GLY A 218 6.85 13.47 -16.93
CA GLY A 218 5.57 13.69 -16.24
C GLY A 218 4.76 14.83 -16.85
N ASN A 219 5.41 15.91 -17.28
CA ASN A 219 4.73 17.00 -17.98
C ASN A 219 4.05 16.57 -19.29
N GLN A 220 4.60 15.61 -20.04
CA GLN A 220 3.99 15.06 -21.26
C GLN A 220 2.84 14.11 -20.94
N PHE A 221 2.91 13.40 -19.81
CA PHE A 221 1.80 12.57 -19.35
C PHE A 221 0.57 13.42 -19.04
N MET A 222 0.75 14.59 -18.41
CA MET A 222 -0.34 15.53 -18.11
C MET A 222 -0.90 16.27 -19.34
N LEU A 223 -0.17 16.30 -20.47
CA LEU A 223 -0.51 17.09 -21.66
C LEU A 223 -1.16 16.28 -22.79
N ASN A 224 -1.21 14.94 -22.70
CA ASN A 224 -1.80 14.09 -23.73
C ASN A 224 -3.30 13.83 -23.54
N GLU A 225 -4.00 14.78 -22.91
CA GLU A 225 -5.46 14.83 -22.83
C GLU A 225 -6.11 15.47 -24.07
#